data_AF-A0A511YKD5-F1
#
_entry.id   AF-A0A511YKD5-F1
#
_cell.length_a   1.000
_cell.length_b   1.000
_cell.length_c   1.000
_cell.angle_alpha   90.00
_cell.angle_beta   90.00
_cell.angle_gamma   90.00
#
_symmetry.space_group_name_H-M   'P 1'
#
loop_
_entity.id
_entity.type
_entity.pdbx_description
1 polymer ?
#
loop_
_entity_poly.entity_id
_entity_poly.type
_entity_poly.pdbx_seq_one_letter_code
_entity_poly.pdbx_strand_id
1 'polypeptide(L)'
;MKTIILPENDLLWNRLRHFTPDHPDAEFPFSRKLAQEQNWTRSFTLEAIEEYKKFIYLCCVLPNGASPSEIVDKVWHLHLTYTQNYWEEFCPDILQRKLHHHPSPGGRNEAGKHRKWFAETLENYRKVFGEMPPEEIWLTKNAGKPFRFFKKYFRFLALLPLLLTVISCSGEGSMAFTGIFFIIIIWGIIRSSKANNKDNDSDGSSCFSGICGGNDSSGSGHSCGSSCGGCGGCGGD
;
A
#
# COMPACT_ATOMS: atom_id res chain seq x y z
N MET A 1 32.58 -3.29 -13.51
CA MET A 1 31.12 -3.05 -13.54
C MET A 1 30.90 -1.83 -14.44
N LYS A 2 30.17 -1.95 -15.56
CA LYS A 2 29.90 -0.81 -16.45
C LYS A 2 28.93 0.14 -15.75
N THR A 3 29.28 1.43 -15.67
CA THR A 3 28.32 2.48 -15.30
C THR A 3 27.29 2.59 -16.41
N ILE A 4 26.04 2.26 -16.13
CA ILE A 4 24.93 2.48 -17.06
C ILE A 4 24.38 3.85 -16.68
N ILE A 5 24.94 4.93 -17.21
CA ILE A 5 24.30 6.24 -17.07
C ILE A 5 23.15 6.25 -18.06
N LEU A 6 21.95 6.61 -17.61
CA LEU A 6 20.79 6.75 -18.47
C LEU A 6 21.10 7.71 -19.62
N PRO A 7 21.21 7.23 -20.87
CA PRO A 7 21.52 8.10 -21.98
C PRO A 7 20.32 9.02 -22.23
N GLU A 8 20.59 10.28 -22.60
CA GLU A 8 19.57 11.30 -22.85
C GLU A 8 18.51 10.86 -23.90
N ASN A 9 18.89 9.94 -24.79
CA ASN A 9 18.06 9.37 -25.84
C ASN A 9 17.58 7.93 -25.57
N ASP A 10 17.53 7.49 -24.30
CA ASP A 10 16.96 6.18 -23.99
C ASP A 10 15.47 6.13 -24.36
N LEU A 11 15.13 5.30 -25.35
CA LEU A 11 13.77 5.20 -25.89
C LEU A 11 12.77 4.68 -24.86
N LEU A 12 13.19 3.75 -23.99
CA LEU A 12 12.32 3.19 -22.95
C LEU A 12 12.02 4.27 -21.90
N TRP A 13 13.05 4.97 -21.42
CA TRP A 13 12.86 6.07 -20.47
C TRP A 13 11.99 7.18 -21.05
N ASN A 14 12.18 7.53 -22.33
CA ASN A 14 11.38 8.54 -22.99
C ASN A 14 9.90 8.16 -23.09
N ARG A 15 9.56 6.89 -23.29
CA ARG A 15 8.15 6.45 -23.21
C ARG A 15 7.64 6.47 -21.77
N LEU A 16 8.41 5.95 -20.81
CA LEU A 16 8.03 5.90 -19.40
C LEU A 16 7.78 7.29 -18.79
N ARG A 17 8.66 8.26 -19.05
CA ARG A 17 8.52 9.62 -18.48
C ARG A 17 7.25 10.33 -18.96
N HIS A 18 6.84 10.10 -20.20
CA HIS A 18 5.64 10.70 -20.80
C HIS A 18 4.35 9.90 -20.54
N PHE A 19 4.48 8.65 -20.12
CA PHE A 19 3.32 7.85 -19.71
C PHE A 19 2.65 8.47 -18.48
N THR A 20 1.33 8.46 -18.47
CA THR A 20 0.51 8.80 -17.31
C THR A 20 -0.53 7.70 -17.09
N PRO A 21 -0.69 7.18 -15.86
CA PRO A 21 -1.79 6.27 -15.53
C PRO A 21 -3.13 7.01 -15.38
N ASP A 22 -3.12 8.35 -15.37
CA ASP A 22 -4.34 9.15 -15.35
C ASP A 22 -4.96 9.18 -16.76
N HIS A 23 -6.17 8.63 -16.90
CA HIS A 23 -6.95 8.77 -18.12
C HIS A 23 -7.55 10.19 -18.21
N PRO A 24 -7.44 10.91 -19.34
CA PRO A 24 -7.85 12.32 -19.45
C PRO A 24 -9.35 12.53 -19.17
N ASP A 25 -10.19 11.58 -19.56
CA ASP A 25 -11.64 11.66 -19.39
C ASP A 25 -12.14 11.07 -18.05
N ALA A 26 -11.24 10.62 -17.17
CA ALA A 26 -11.65 10.06 -15.90
C ALA A 26 -12.06 11.15 -14.92
N GLU A 27 -13.32 11.12 -14.46
CA GLU A 27 -13.81 11.96 -13.36
C GLU A 27 -13.00 11.72 -12.07
N PHE A 28 -12.51 10.49 -11.88
CA PHE A 28 -11.69 10.09 -10.76
C PHE A 28 -10.41 9.37 -11.23
N PRO A 29 -9.35 10.11 -11.57
CA PRO A 29 -8.14 9.55 -12.16
C PRO A 29 -7.30 8.75 -11.14
N PHE A 30 -6.36 7.97 -11.67
CA PHE A 30 -5.49 7.08 -10.89
C PHE A 30 -4.80 7.80 -9.72
N SER A 31 -4.21 8.97 -9.96
CA SER A 31 -3.51 9.77 -8.97
C SER A 31 -4.43 10.25 -7.84
N ARG A 32 -5.69 10.55 -8.15
CA ARG A 32 -6.70 10.93 -7.14
C ARG A 32 -7.08 9.75 -6.27
N LYS A 33 -7.27 8.56 -6.87
CA LYS A 33 -7.54 7.32 -6.14
C LYS A 33 -6.37 6.95 -5.23
N LEU A 34 -5.15 6.99 -5.75
CA LEU A 34 -3.93 6.72 -5.01
C LEU A 34 -3.78 7.65 -3.79
N ALA A 35 -3.95 8.96 -3.99
CA ALA A 35 -3.89 9.94 -2.92
C ALA A 35 -4.92 9.68 -1.83
N GLN A 36 -6.16 9.31 -2.20
CA GLN A 36 -7.22 9.01 -1.25
C GLN A 36 -6.95 7.72 -0.46
N GLU A 37 -6.55 6.64 -1.14
CA GLU A 37 -6.32 5.34 -0.49
C GLU A 37 -5.13 5.36 0.47
N GLN A 38 -4.08 6.10 0.11
CA GLN A 38 -2.86 6.18 0.92
C GLN A 38 -2.83 7.38 1.87
N ASN A 39 -3.83 8.27 1.80
CA ASN A 39 -3.89 9.53 2.54
C ASN A 39 -2.64 10.39 2.28
N TRP A 40 -2.28 10.55 1.01
CA TRP A 40 -1.16 11.34 0.55
C TRP A 40 -1.61 12.71 0.03
N THR A 41 -0.71 13.70 0.12
CA THR A 41 -0.92 14.97 -0.56
C THR A 41 -0.80 14.78 -2.07
N ARG A 42 -1.37 15.71 -2.85
CA ARG A 42 -1.26 15.66 -4.31
C ARG A 42 0.21 15.70 -4.78
N SER A 43 1.04 16.56 -4.17
CA SER A 43 2.46 16.68 -4.54
C SER A 43 3.21 15.36 -4.30
N PHE A 44 3.08 14.80 -3.10
CA PHE A 44 3.71 13.53 -2.74
C PHE A 44 3.25 12.38 -3.63
N THR A 45 1.96 12.36 -3.99
CA THR A 45 1.42 11.33 -4.90
C THR A 45 2.06 11.41 -6.28
N LEU A 46 2.26 12.60 -6.82
CA LEU A 46 2.91 12.78 -8.12
C LEU A 46 4.38 12.39 -8.06
N GLU A 47 5.10 12.75 -6.99
CA GLU A 47 6.48 12.32 -6.77
C GLU A 47 6.60 10.80 -6.65
N ALA A 48 5.69 10.14 -5.92
CA ALA A 48 5.64 8.68 -5.82
C ALA A 48 5.38 8.00 -7.19
N ILE A 49 4.56 8.61 -8.06
CA ILE A 49 4.33 8.12 -9.43
C ILE A 49 5.60 8.26 -10.29
N GLU A 50 6.35 9.34 -10.16
CA GLU A 50 7.63 9.51 -10.87
C GLU A 50 8.67 8.48 -10.41
N GLU A 51 8.78 8.24 -9.11
CA GLU A 51 9.67 7.21 -8.58
C GLU A 51 9.23 5.79 -8.96
N TYR A 52 7.93 5.56 -9.10
CA TYR A 52 7.39 4.34 -9.69
C TYR A 52 7.86 4.13 -11.13
N LYS A 53 7.84 5.16 -11.99
CA LYS A 53 8.37 5.04 -13.35
C LYS A 53 9.86 4.70 -13.37
N LYS A 54 10.66 5.33 -12.48
CA LYS A 54 12.09 5.01 -12.32
C LYS A 54 12.30 3.57 -11.87
N PHE A 55 11.50 3.07 -10.94
CA PHE A 55 11.53 1.67 -10.52
C PHE A 55 11.21 0.71 -11.67
N ILE A 56 10.18 0.99 -12.48
CA ILE A 56 9.83 0.18 -13.64
C ILE A 56 10.96 0.20 -14.68
N TYR A 57 11.61 1.33 -14.89
CA TYR A 57 12.80 1.39 -15.74
C TYR A 57 13.90 0.42 -15.24
N LEU A 58 14.20 0.45 -13.93
CA LEU A 58 15.17 -0.47 -13.31
C LEU A 58 14.77 -1.93 -13.49
N CYS A 59 13.47 -2.28 -13.34
CA CYS A 59 12.97 -3.61 -13.64
C CYS A 59 13.32 -4.10 -15.05
N CYS A 60 13.26 -3.21 -16.04
CA CYS A 60 13.46 -3.55 -17.44
C CYS A 60 14.93 -3.66 -17.84
N VAL A 61 15.82 -2.86 -17.23
CA VAL A 61 17.23 -2.76 -17.65
C VAL A 61 18.18 -3.58 -16.78
N LEU A 62 17.79 -3.94 -15.57
CA LEU A 62 18.62 -4.75 -14.68
C LEU A 62 18.40 -6.25 -14.94
N PRO A 63 19.48 -7.06 -14.98
CA PRO A 63 19.37 -8.48 -15.30
C PRO A 63 18.53 -9.27 -14.29
N ASN A 64 18.57 -8.86 -13.01
CA ASN A 64 17.81 -9.49 -11.93
C ASN A 64 16.57 -8.67 -11.53
N GLY A 65 16.18 -7.69 -12.35
CA GLY A 65 15.15 -6.71 -12.02
C GLY A 65 15.47 -5.90 -10.75
N ALA A 66 14.43 -5.48 -10.05
CA ALA A 66 14.51 -4.54 -8.93
C ALA A 66 13.46 -4.84 -7.85
N SER A 67 13.74 -4.37 -6.64
CA SER A 67 12.84 -4.41 -5.48
C SER A 67 12.40 -2.97 -5.15
N PRO A 68 11.09 -2.67 -5.12
CA PRO A 68 10.55 -1.36 -4.83
C PRO A 68 10.66 -1.02 -3.34
N SER A 69 10.55 0.27 -3.01
CA SER A 69 10.22 0.67 -1.64
C SER A 69 8.74 0.42 -1.34
N GLU A 70 8.33 0.48 -0.07
CA GLU A 70 6.91 0.31 0.30
C GLU A 70 5.99 1.32 -0.41
N ILE A 71 6.44 2.56 -0.59
CA ILE A 71 5.67 3.61 -1.27
C ILE A 71 5.53 3.28 -2.76
N VAL A 72 6.64 2.94 -3.42
CA VAL A 72 6.63 2.59 -4.85
C VAL A 72 5.79 1.34 -5.11
N ASP A 73 5.87 0.35 -4.21
CA ASP A 73 5.10 -0.90 -4.27
C ASP A 73 3.60 -0.62 -4.22
N LYS A 74 3.15 0.32 -3.38
CA LYS A 74 1.74 0.75 -3.32
C LYS A 74 1.26 1.36 -4.64
N VAL A 75 2.09 2.16 -5.31
CA VAL A 75 1.76 2.70 -6.64
C VAL A 75 1.64 1.56 -7.65
N TRP A 76 2.60 0.64 -7.63
CA TRP A 76 2.63 -0.49 -8.56
C TRP A 76 1.44 -1.44 -8.35
N HIS A 77 1.10 -1.78 -7.11
CA HIS A 77 -0.06 -2.60 -6.78
C HIS A 77 -1.34 -1.97 -7.27
N LEU A 78 -1.53 -0.66 -7.05
CA LEU A 78 -2.70 0.00 -7.59
C LEU A 78 -2.73 -0.09 -9.12
N HIS A 79 -1.60 0.14 -9.80
CA HIS A 79 -1.55 0.08 -11.26
C HIS A 79 -1.86 -1.33 -11.80
N LEU A 80 -1.41 -2.39 -11.12
CA LEU A 80 -1.77 -3.78 -11.45
C LEU A 80 -3.29 -4.04 -11.42
N THR A 81 -4.06 -3.27 -10.63
CA THR A 81 -5.53 -3.38 -10.62
C THR A 81 -6.21 -2.71 -11.81
N TYR A 82 -5.53 -1.80 -12.53
CA TYR A 82 -6.02 -1.18 -13.76
C TYR A 82 -5.66 -2.09 -14.93
N THR A 83 -6.23 -3.30 -14.95
CA THR A 83 -5.75 -4.41 -15.77
C THR A 83 -5.67 -4.10 -17.26
N GLN A 84 -6.65 -3.36 -17.79
CA GLN A 84 -6.64 -2.92 -19.19
C GLN A 84 -5.47 -1.97 -19.46
N ASN A 85 -5.37 -0.87 -18.70
CA ASN A 85 -4.26 0.07 -18.84
C ASN A 85 -2.89 -0.61 -18.60
N TYR A 86 -2.77 -1.52 -17.62
CA TYR A 86 -1.50 -2.20 -17.34
C TYR A 86 -1.11 -3.22 -18.43
N TRP A 87 -2.02 -4.11 -18.82
CA TRP A 87 -1.70 -5.23 -19.71
C TRP A 87 -1.88 -4.94 -21.19
N GLU A 88 -2.82 -4.06 -21.56
CA GLU A 88 -3.19 -3.79 -22.94
C GLU A 88 -2.59 -2.49 -23.49
N GLU A 89 -2.18 -1.56 -22.61
CA GLU A 89 -1.57 -0.27 -23.02
C GLU A 89 -0.12 -0.17 -22.50
N PHE A 90 0.08 -0.19 -21.18
CA PHE A 90 1.38 0.04 -20.55
C PHE A 90 2.43 -1.02 -20.94
N CYS A 91 2.13 -2.31 -20.78
CA CYS A 91 3.07 -3.37 -21.16
C CYS A 91 3.41 -3.39 -22.66
N PRO A 92 2.44 -3.40 -23.60
CA PRO A 92 2.76 -3.47 -25.03
C PRO A 92 3.27 -2.15 -25.63
N ASP A 93 2.70 -1.00 -25.26
CA ASP A 93 3.00 0.27 -25.93
C ASP A 93 4.14 1.03 -25.26
N ILE A 94 4.20 1.01 -23.93
CA ILE A 94 5.21 1.75 -23.16
C ILE A 94 6.44 0.87 -22.90
N LEU A 95 6.24 -0.31 -22.29
CA LEU A 95 7.36 -1.20 -21.96
C LEU A 95 7.84 -2.02 -23.16
N GLN A 96 6.94 -2.31 -24.10
CA GLN A 96 7.17 -3.26 -25.21
C GLN A 96 7.59 -4.65 -24.73
N ARG A 97 7.21 -5.00 -23.51
CA ARG A 97 7.46 -6.31 -22.88
C ARG A 97 6.48 -6.53 -21.73
N LYS A 98 6.28 -7.80 -21.37
CA LYS A 98 5.51 -8.14 -20.16
C LYS A 98 6.35 -7.84 -18.93
N LEU A 99 5.68 -7.38 -17.87
CA LEU A 99 6.28 -7.18 -16.56
C LEU A 99 5.37 -7.78 -15.49
N HIS A 100 5.77 -8.91 -14.95
CA HIS A 100 5.02 -9.62 -13.91
C HIS A 100 5.48 -9.20 -12.52
N HIS A 101 4.52 -9.01 -11.63
CA HIS A 101 4.77 -8.84 -10.20
C HIS A 101 4.85 -10.20 -9.51
N HIS A 102 5.93 -10.44 -8.77
CA HIS A 102 6.14 -11.67 -8.01
C HIS A 102 5.98 -11.40 -6.52
N PRO A 103 4.95 -11.95 -5.85
CA PRO A 103 4.78 -11.80 -4.42
C PRO A 103 5.89 -12.53 -3.66
N SER A 104 6.37 -11.93 -2.56
CA SER A 104 7.31 -12.62 -1.66
C SER A 104 6.57 -13.69 -0.84
N PRO A 105 7.10 -14.92 -0.73
CA PRO A 105 6.52 -15.95 0.14
C PRO A 105 6.66 -15.64 1.64
N GLY A 106 7.41 -14.58 2.01
CA GLY A 106 7.56 -14.12 3.38
C GLY A 106 8.50 -14.96 4.24
N GLY A 107 8.61 -14.60 5.53
CA GLY A 107 9.47 -15.28 6.51
C GLY A 107 10.88 -14.68 6.65
N ARG A 108 11.60 -15.12 7.71
CA ARG A 108 12.90 -14.54 8.11
C ARG A 108 14.00 -14.65 7.06
N ASN A 109 14.07 -15.80 6.36
CA ASN A 109 15.07 -16.03 5.32
C ASN A 109 14.82 -15.13 4.09
N GLU A 110 13.56 -14.98 3.69
CA GLU A 110 13.16 -14.10 2.59
C GLU A 110 13.38 -12.63 2.94
N ALA A 111 13.15 -12.24 4.19
CA ALA A 111 13.44 -10.88 4.63
C ALA A 111 14.93 -10.51 4.46
N GLY A 112 15.85 -11.46 4.65
CA GLY A 112 17.28 -11.26 4.40
C GLY A 112 17.60 -11.04 2.92
N LYS A 113 17.04 -11.89 2.04
CA LYS A 113 17.18 -11.76 0.59
C LYS A 113 16.59 -10.46 0.07
N HIS A 114 15.38 -10.11 0.52
CA HIS A 114 14.69 -8.88 0.16
C HIS A 114 15.51 -7.65 0.56
N ARG A 115 16.06 -7.61 1.79
CA ARG A 115 16.94 -6.50 2.21
C ARG A 115 18.16 -6.33 1.30
N LYS A 116 18.77 -7.44 0.89
CA LYS A 116 19.92 -7.40 -0.04
C LYS A 116 19.50 -6.90 -1.42
N TRP A 117 18.40 -7.41 -1.96
CA TRP A 117 17.89 -7.01 -3.27
C TRP A 117 17.45 -5.55 -3.31
N PHE A 118 16.83 -5.07 -2.23
CA PHE A 118 16.48 -3.66 -2.07
C PHE A 118 17.73 -2.77 -2.02
N ALA A 119 18.76 -3.16 -1.26
CA ALA A 119 20.03 -2.42 -1.24
C ALA A 119 20.72 -2.39 -2.62
N GLU A 120 20.68 -3.50 -3.36
CA GLU A 120 21.15 -3.56 -4.76
C GLU A 120 20.33 -2.62 -5.67
N THR A 121 19.02 -2.51 -5.44
CA THR A 121 18.14 -1.59 -6.18
C THR A 121 18.54 -0.14 -5.96
N LEU A 122 18.78 0.28 -4.71
CA LEU A 122 19.21 1.65 -4.40
C LEU A 122 20.57 1.99 -5.03
N GLU A 123 21.51 1.06 -5.03
CA GLU A 123 22.82 1.27 -5.65
C GLU A 123 22.71 1.34 -7.19
N ASN A 124 21.84 0.53 -7.80
CA ASN A 124 21.59 0.59 -9.23
C ASN A 124 20.82 1.86 -9.62
N TYR A 125 19.87 2.31 -8.79
CA TYR A 125 19.20 3.59 -8.97
C TYR A 125 20.23 4.72 -9.10
N ARG A 126 21.16 4.81 -8.14
CA ARG A 126 22.22 5.83 -8.14
C ARG A 126 23.11 5.77 -9.38
N LYS A 127 23.45 4.56 -9.84
CA LYS A 127 24.25 4.36 -11.06
C LYS A 127 23.51 4.79 -12.33
N VAL A 128 22.20 4.51 -12.39
CA VAL A 128 21.35 4.77 -13.55
C VAL A 128 20.99 6.24 -13.68
N PHE A 129 20.48 6.84 -12.60
CA PHE A 129 19.95 8.20 -12.63
C PHE A 129 20.97 9.27 -12.23
N GLY A 130 22.14 8.87 -11.69
CA GLY A 130 23.18 9.80 -11.27
C GLY A 130 22.86 10.59 -10.00
N GLU A 131 21.72 10.30 -9.35
CA GLU A 131 21.24 10.97 -8.14
C GLU A 131 20.84 9.95 -7.06
N MET A 132 20.76 10.41 -5.81
CA MET A 132 20.21 9.60 -4.74
C MET A 132 18.68 9.56 -4.84
N PRO A 133 18.05 8.40 -4.60
CA PRO A 133 16.59 8.34 -4.55
C PRO A 133 16.05 9.20 -3.40
N PRO A 134 14.88 9.86 -3.56
CA PRO A 134 14.28 10.65 -2.50
C PRO A 134 14.06 9.83 -1.23
N GLU A 135 14.66 10.25 -0.11
CA GLU A 135 14.64 9.47 1.14
C GLU A 135 13.22 9.21 1.64
N GLU A 136 12.32 10.20 1.50
CA GLU A 136 10.94 10.09 1.94
C GLU A 136 10.19 8.97 1.21
N ILE A 137 10.52 8.72 -0.06
CA ILE A 137 9.90 7.69 -0.89
C ILE A 137 10.58 6.33 -0.74
N TRP A 138 11.90 6.32 -0.64
CA TRP A 138 12.67 5.08 -0.73
C TRP A 138 13.14 4.52 0.61
N LEU A 139 13.40 5.35 1.62
CA LEU A 139 13.97 4.90 2.90
C LEU A 139 12.94 4.85 4.04
N THR A 140 11.77 5.45 3.85
CA THR A 140 10.71 5.46 4.87
C THR A 140 10.05 4.10 5.02
N LYS A 141 10.27 3.44 6.16
CA LYS A 141 9.65 2.13 6.51
C LYS A 141 8.20 2.23 7.01
N ASN A 142 7.59 3.42 6.97
CA ASN A 142 6.33 3.73 7.67
C ASN A 142 5.45 4.74 6.92
N ALA A 143 5.32 4.63 5.60
CA ALA A 143 4.37 5.48 4.87
C ALA A 143 2.94 4.92 4.99
N GLY A 144 2.42 4.77 6.21
CA GLY A 144 1.13 4.10 6.39
C GLY A 144 0.73 3.69 7.80
N LYS A 145 0.78 4.60 8.77
CA LYS A 145 -0.26 4.58 9.81
C LYS A 145 -0.87 5.98 9.95
N PRO A 146 -1.70 6.44 9.00
CA PRO A 146 -2.63 7.50 9.34
C PRO A 146 -3.48 7.00 10.50
N PHE A 147 -3.84 7.95 11.35
CA PHE A 147 -4.52 7.85 12.62
C PHE A 147 -5.89 7.12 12.56
N ARG A 148 -5.89 5.80 12.30
CA ARG A 148 -7.06 4.91 12.48
C ARG A 148 -7.48 4.82 13.95
N PHE A 149 -6.65 5.31 14.87
CA PHE A 149 -6.93 5.37 16.29
C PHE A 149 -8.21 6.18 16.54
N PHE A 150 -8.31 7.41 16.03
CA PHE A 150 -9.43 8.29 16.38
C PHE A 150 -10.79 7.81 15.88
N LYS A 151 -10.88 7.13 14.73
CA LYS A 151 -12.16 6.58 14.25
C LYS A 151 -12.70 5.46 15.16
N LYS A 152 -11.81 4.78 15.91
CA LYS A 152 -12.17 3.72 16.87
C LYS A 152 -12.68 4.29 18.20
N TYR A 153 -12.12 5.41 18.66
CA TYR A 153 -12.54 6.09 19.90
C TYR A 153 -13.71 7.06 19.70
N PHE A 154 -13.89 7.62 18.49
CA PHE A 154 -15.02 8.52 18.17
C PHE A 154 -16.38 7.82 18.26
N ARG A 155 -16.45 6.50 18.01
CA ARG A 155 -17.67 5.70 18.22
C ARG A 155 -18.10 5.64 19.68
N PHE A 156 -17.15 5.72 20.61
CA PHE A 156 -17.44 5.77 22.04
C PHE A 156 -17.73 7.20 22.52
N LEU A 157 -17.12 8.21 21.89
CA LEU A 157 -17.42 9.62 22.15
C LEU A 157 -18.87 9.98 21.77
N ALA A 158 -19.46 9.30 20.78
CA ALA A 158 -20.87 9.46 20.40
C ALA A 158 -21.88 8.96 21.47
N LEU A 159 -21.43 8.16 22.46
CA LEU A 159 -22.26 7.69 23.58
C LEU A 159 -22.15 8.59 24.82
N LEU A 160 -21.18 9.50 24.85
CA LEU A 160 -20.98 10.48 25.92
C LEU A 160 -22.18 11.44 26.11
N PRO A 161 -22.82 11.99 25.05
CA PRO A 161 -23.99 12.85 25.25
C PRO A 161 -25.20 12.09 25.80
N LEU A 162 -25.38 10.82 25.44
CA LEU A 162 -26.43 9.96 26.00
C LEU A 162 -26.24 9.77 27.52
N LEU A 163 -25.00 9.54 27.97
CA LEU A 163 -24.67 9.43 29.39
C LEU A 163 -24.97 10.75 30.14
N LEU A 164 -24.55 11.89 29.57
CA LEU A 164 -24.77 13.21 30.18
C LEU A 164 -26.26 13.57 30.28
N THR A 165 -27.07 13.18 29.30
CA THR A 165 -28.54 13.37 29.37
C THR A 165 -29.19 12.53 30.45
N VAL A 166 -28.75 11.28 30.67
CA VAL A 166 -29.28 10.41 31.73
C VAL A 166 -28.94 10.95 33.12
N ILE A 167 -27.71 11.46 33.30
CA ILE A 167 -27.27 12.08 34.57
C ILE A 167 -28.09 13.33 34.90
N SER A 168 -28.45 14.13 33.89
CA SER A 168 -29.20 15.37 34.10
C SER A 168 -30.70 15.15 34.35
N CYS A 169 -31.27 14.00 33.95
CA CYS A 169 -32.69 13.69 34.15
C CYS A 169 -33.00 13.04 35.51
N SER A 170 -32.01 12.44 36.18
CA SER A 170 -32.18 11.90 37.53
C SER A 170 -31.69 12.91 38.56
N GLY A 171 -32.62 13.69 39.13
CA GLY A 171 -32.34 14.74 40.14
C GLY A 171 -31.64 14.26 41.43
N GLU A 172 -31.49 12.94 41.60
CA GLU A 172 -30.56 12.33 42.57
C GLU A 172 -29.84 11.18 41.85
N GLY A 173 -28.77 11.51 41.13
CA GLY A 173 -27.98 10.54 40.38
C GLY A 173 -27.33 9.53 41.34
N SER A 174 -27.83 8.30 41.37
CA SER A 174 -27.19 7.24 42.16
C SER A 174 -25.78 7.02 41.60
N MET A 175 -24.77 7.33 42.42
CA MET A 175 -23.34 7.20 42.08
C MET A 175 -22.96 5.78 41.61
N ALA A 176 -23.83 4.79 41.83
CA ALA A 176 -23.64 3.41 41.39
C ALA A 176 -23.74 3.26 39.87
N PHE A 177 -24.68 3.93 39.19
CA PHE A 177 -24.87 3.74 37.74
C PHE A 177 -23.79 4.43 36.91
N THR A 178 -23.30 5.59 37.35
CA THR A 178 -22.18 6.28 36.71
C THR A 178 -20.89 5.48 36.83
N GLY A 179 -20.62 4.90 38.02
CA GLY A 179 -19.48 4.02 38.25
C GLY A 179 -19.47 2.78 37.34
N ILE A 180 -20.62 2.11 37.19
CA ILE A 180 -20.75 0.94 36.31
C ILE A 180 -20.48 1.32 34.83
N PHE A 181 -20.95 2.49 34.38
CA PHE A 181 -20.70 2.94 33.02
C PHE A 181 -19.22 3.22 32.74
N PHE A 182 -18.52 3.89 33.67
CA PHE A 182 -17.08 4.09 33.57
C PHE A 182 -16.32 2.77 33.59
N ILE A 183 -16.75 1.80 34.40
CA ILE A 183 -16.15 0.45 34.43
C ILE A 183 -16.33 -0.25 33.08
N ILE A 184 -17.50 -0.16 32.44
CA ILE A 184 -17.75 -0.77 31.13
C ILE A 184 -16.88 -0.11 30.05
N ILE A 185 -16.72 1.21 30.08
CA ILE A 185 -15.83 1.94 29.15
C ILE A 185 -14.38 1.52 29.38
N ILE A 186 -13.90 1.55 30.63
CA ILE A 186 -12.53 1.16 30.96
C ILE A 186 -12.26 -0.30 30.58
N TRP A 187 -13.21 -1.20 30.85
CA TRP A 187 -13.12 -2.60 30.46
C TRP A 187 -13.11 -2.79 28.94
N GLY A 188 -13.92 -2.02 28.20
CA GLY A 188 -13.90 -1.98 26.74
C GLY A 188 -12.55 -1.51 26.19
N ILE A 189 -11.95 -0.49 26.80
CA ILE A 189 -10.61 0.03 26.44
C ILE A 189 -9.54 -1.04 26.70
N ILE A 190 -9.55 -1.68 27.88
CA ILE A 190 -8.58 -2.72 28.26
C ILE A 190 -8.73 -3.97 27.38
N ARG A 191 -9.96 -4.38 27.05
CA ARG A 191 -10.20 -5.51 26.14
C ARG A 191 -9.73 -5.18 24.71
N SER A 192 -9.93 -3.95 24.25
CA SER A 192 -9.47 -3.51 22.92
C SER A 192 -7.95 -3.42 22.83
N SER A 193 -7.27 -3.00 23.91
CA SER A 193 -5.80 -2.98 23.97
C SER A 193 -5.20 -4.40 24.05
N LYS A 194 -5.86 -5.33 24.75
CA LYS A 194 -5.43 -6.73 24.85
C LYS A 194 -5.68 -7.54 23.56
N ALA A 195 -6.74 -7.23 22.81
CA ALA A 195 -6.96 -7.80 21.47
C ALA A 195 -5.84 -7.43 20.51
N ASN A 196 -5.38 -6.16 20.55
CA ASN A 196 -4.23 -5.70 19.76
C ASN A 196 -2.92 -6.42 20.09
N ASN A 197 -2.77 -6.94 21.32
CA ASN A 197 -1.57 -7.67 21.72
C ASN A 197 -1.63 -9.16 21.33
N LYS A 198 -2.82 -9.68 21.01
CA LYS A 198 -3.01 -11.07 20.59
C LYS A 198 -2.79 -11.28 19.09
N ASP A 199 -2.91 -10.20 18.31
CA ASP A 199 -2.59 -10.20 16.87
C ASP A 199 -1.08 -10.13 16.58
N ASN A 200 -0.24 -9.92 17.61
CA ASN A 200 1.22 -9.96 17.48
C ASN A 200 1.84 -11.34 17.73
N ASP A 201 1.06 -12.30 18.25
CA ASP A 201 1.51 -13.66 18.53
C ASP A 201 0.48 -14.68 17.98
N SER A 202 0.41 -14.82 16.66
CA SER A 202 -0.06 -16.05 16.03
C SER A 202 0.56 -16.24 14.65
N ASP A 203 1.70 -16.94 14.63
CA ASP A 203 2.06 -17.83 13.55
C ASP A 203 0.92 -18.86 13.35
N GLY A 204 0.43 -19.04 12.12
CA GLY A 204 -0.57 -20.07 11.81
C GLY A 204 -1.29 -19.91 10.47
N SER A 205 -0.79 -20.61 9.46
CA SER A 205 -1.25 -20.72 8.07
C SER A 205 -2.76 -20.87 7.80
N SER A 206 -3.21 -20.39 6.63
CA SER A 206 -3.94 -21.26 5.69
C SER A 206 -3.68 -20.86 4.23
N CYS A 207 -3.19 -21.82 3.46
CA CYS A 207 -3.08 -21.77 2.01
C CYS A 207 -4.46 -22.02 1.41
N PHE A 208 -4.82 -21.29 0.35
CA PHE A 208 -5.84 -21.76 -0.59
C PHE A 208 -5.30 -21.65 -2.02
N SER A 209 -5.04 -22.82 -2.59
CA SER A 209 -4.70 -23.07 -3.98
C SER A 209 -5.83 -23.91 -4.60
N GLY A 210 -6.26 -23.55 -5.81
CA GLY A 210 -7.24 -24.32 -6.61
C GLY A 210 -8.25 -23.38 -7.30
N ILE A 211 -8.05 -22.98 -8.56
CA ILE A 211 -8.44 -23.66 -9.81
C ILE A 211 -9.90 -23.35 -10.24
N CYS A 212 -10.03 -23.17 -11.55
CA CYS A 212 -11.08 -22.64 -12.41
C CYS A 212 -12.48 -23.30 -12.39
N GLY A 213 -13.49 -22.54 -12.87
CA GLY A 213 -14.67 -23.07 -13.58
C GLY A 213 -16.02 -22.39 -13.31
N GLY A 214 -16.62 -21.79 -14.35
CA GLY A 214 -18.07 -21.90 -14.64
C GLY A 214 -19.08 -20.93 -14.01
N ASN A 215 -19.60 -20.04 -14.87
CA ASN A 215 -20.97 -19.49 -15.01
C ASN A 215 -21.92 -19.17 -13.82
N ASP A 216 -22.59 -18.03 -14.04
CA ASP A 216 -23.94 -17.61 -13.65
C ASP A 216 -24.20 -16.93 -12.28
N SER A 217 -24.55 -15.65 -12.42
CA SER A 217 -25.66 -14.92 -11.78
C SER A 217 -25.59 -14.44 -10.32
N SER A 218 -26.06 -13.19 -10.19
CA SER A 218 -26.57 -12.48 -9.01
C SER A 218 -25.56 -11.78 -8.10
N GLY A 219 -25.85 -10.50 -7.84
CA GLY A 219 -24.93 -9.55 -7.26
C GLY A 219 -24.85 -9.59 -5.74
N SER A 220 -23.81 -8.93 -5.23
CA SER A 220 -23.85 -8.03 -4.07
C SER A 220 -22.43 -7.53 -3.85
N GLY A 221 -22.28 -6.20 -3.82
CA GLY A 221 -21.00 -5.55 -3.64
C GLY A 221 -20.45 -5.81 -2.25
N HIS A 222 -19.27 -6.43 -2.18
CA HIS A 222 -18.43 -6.45 -1.00
C HIS A 222 -17.01 -6.05 -1.38
N SER A 223 -16.60 -4.90 -0.87
CA SER A 223 -15.24 -4.37 -0.92
C SER A 223 -14.27 -5.39 -0.33
N CYS A 224 -13.42 -5.97 -1.18
CA CYS A 224 -12.34 -6.83 -0.75
C CYS A 224 -11.26 -5.99 -0.04
N GLY A 225 -11.01 -6.38 1.21
CA GLY A 225 -10.02 -5.75 2.07
C GLY A 225 -8.60 -6.00 1.60
N SER A 226 -7.78 -4.96 1.76
CA SER A 226 -6.36 -4.93 1.45
C SER A 226 -5.60 -6.02 2.23
N SER A 227 -5.12 -7.03 1.50
CA SER A 227 -4.13 -7.98 2.00
C SER A 227 -2.76 -7.30 1.98
N CYS A 228 -2.16 -7.10 3.15
CA CYS A 228 -0.80 -6.62 3.28
C CYS A 228 0.17 -7.76 2.95
N GLY A 229 0.37 -8.02 1.65
CA GLY A 229 1.47 -8.85 1.16
C GLY A 229 2.80 -8.13 1.33
N GLY A 230 3.86 -8.86 1.65
CA GLY A 230 5.20 -8.29 1.68
C GLY A 230 5.60 -7.70 0.32
N CYS A 231 6.47 -6.69 0.33
CA CYS A 231 6.93 -6.03 -0.89
C CYS A 231 7.44 -7.07 -1.90
N GLY A 232 6.81 -7.09 -3.08
CA GLY A 232 7.16 -7.97 -4.19
C GLY A 232 8.26 -7.36 -5.05
N GLY A 233 8.63 -8.03 -6.14
CA GLY A 233 9.61 -7.52 -7.09
C GLY A 233 9.34 -8.01 -8.50
N CYS A 234 10.07 -7.44 -9.45
CA CYS A 234 10.13 -7.87 -10.85
C CYS A 234 11.43 -8.65 -11.06
N GLY A 235 11.40 -9.82 -11.70
CA GLY A 235 12.58 -10.64 -11.97
C GLY A 235 12.49 -11.21 -13.39
N GLY A 236 13.64 -11.33 -14.06
CA GLY A 236 13.74 -11.70 -15.48
C GLY A 236 13.29 -13.13 -15.80
N ASP A 237 12.93 -13.31 -17.07
CA ASP A 237 12.64 -14.60 -17.72
C ASP A 237 13.93 -15.40 -17.97
#